data_AF-A0A192H2T1-F1
#
_entry.id   AF-A0A192H2T1-F1
#
_cell.length_a   1.000
_cell.length_b   1.000
_cell.length_c   1.000
_cell.angle_alpha   90.00
_cell.angle_beta   90.00
_cell.angle_gamma   90.00
#
_symmetry.space_group_name_H-M   'P 1'
#
loop_
_entity.id
_entity.type
_entity.pdbx_description
1 polymer ?
#
loop_
_entity_poly.entity_id
_entity_poly.type
_entity_poly.pdbx_seq_one_letter_code
_entity_poly.pdbx_strand_id
1 'polypeptide(L)'
;MDKIDEILLELNNNKQVTQRQIANKIGLSVGTTNALLRHLETKNLIIISKRGRSFTYQLTQLGRQRLNVTLMAYRKIRLKTEQQANHRLNTAIILAAGKAKDFELPACLLPIDNTTPIDRTLTLLNSFKIENVYVIVGYGANQVKAHLANRNVIFLENMAYATTGTMRSLALVRGQINGDCLIIEGDLLYESMLLDQIMDNKAANSIITASISGSGDEAFVDFDQQNNLVRISKDIRQMNRLSAEMVGISRVSHTLLNEMFYLYQDNQNEWLNYEYLLLEASQSYEVKCLLSSNTAWANLDNEKQYRRAQDYIYPLIRRNENDNQIDYAKQQIQTILNVQASAISDIHFAGGMTNTNYEAIVDGQDYFIRIPGKWTEVMIDRQSEALNAQLGSILGLNVETKYINPQTGIKIAKSVPGAVTLSPRTVRFSDNLRQIAQMLHKLHFSELEFPNQFDFISEWHKYEQIVNKEGADYYPDYENVRQQVFQLYHLLEHKYGLTSQPCHNDLVAENFVKSDQGRLFLIDWEYSGMNDPFWDLAALCNESQLTTNETQQFLSDYFTHRPSTAELTKLNIFKVFQDMLWSTWTIAKEASGENFGRYGRDRYDRGVKLMQEVLLNEAK
;
A
#
# COMPACT_ATOMS: atom_id res chain seq x y z
N MET A 1 -0.14 38.38 -2.92
CA MET A 1 1.20 38.38 -2.31
C MET A 1 1.27 39.61 -1.41
N ASP A 2 2.04 39.63 -0.31
CA ASP A 2 2.15 40.88 0.45
C ASP A 2 3.03 41.89 -0.32
N LYS A 3 2.98 43.17 0.07
CA LYS A 3 3.70 44.23 -0.65
C LYS A 3 5.23 44.10 -0.55
N ILE A 4 5.75 43.42 0.48
CA ILE A 4 7.18 43.17 0.65
C ILE A 4 7.65 42.13 -0.37
N ASP A 5 6.90 41.04 -0.49
CA ASP A 5 7.22 39.93 -1.37
C ASP A 5 7.00 40.30 -2.84
N GLU A 6 6.03 41.18 -3.15
CA GLU A 6 5.89 41.81 -4.47
C GLU A 6 7.12 42.64 -4.86
N ILE A 7 7.71 43.40 -3.91
CA ILE A 7 8.97 44.13 -4.14
C ILE A 7 10.11 43.15 -4.37
N LEU A 8 10.27 42.12 -3.54
CA LEU A 8 11.33 41.12 -3.70
C LEU A 8 11.22 40.41 -5.06
N LEU A 9 10.00 40.06 -5.50
CA LEU A 9 9.76 39.45 -6.80
C LEU A 9 10.17 40.38 -7.95
N GLU A 10 9.83 41.67 -7.85
CA GLU A 10 10.20 42.65 -8.87
C GLU A 10 11.71 42.84 -8.95
N LEU A 11 12.38 42.94 -7.80
CA LEU A 11 13.85 43.05 -7.75
C LEU A 11 14.55 41.78 -8.25
N ASN A 12 13.93 40.61 -8.09
CA ASN A 12 14.44 39.35 -8.64
C ASN A 12 14.36 39.33 -10.18
N ASN A 13 13.25 39.80 -10.74
CA ASN A 13 13.00 39.76 -12.19
C ASN A 13 13.74 40.88 -12.94
N ASN A 14 13.93 42.04 -12.30
CA ASN A 14 14.48 43.24 -12.93
C ASN A 14 15.68 43.79 -12.16
N LYS A 15 16.90 43.47 -12.63
CA LYS A 15 18.16 43.91 -12.00
C LYS A 15 18.45 45.42 -12.10
N GLN A 16 17.76 46.14 -12.98
CA GLN A 16 17.92 47.58 -13.20
C GLN A 16 16.56 48.31 -13.15
N VAL A 17 15.85 48.16 -12.04
CA VAL A 17 14.56 48.83 -11.82
C VAL A 17 14.73 50.08 -10.93
N THR A 18 14.07 51.18 -11.30
CA THR A 18 14.04 52.40 -10.49
C THR A 18 12.95 52.36 -9.42
N GLN A 19 13.12 53.13 -8.35
CA GLN A 19 12.12 53.26 -7.27
C GLN A 19 10.72 53.62 -7.79
N ARG A 20 10.65 54.50 -8.80
CA ARG A 20 9.38 54.94 -9.40
C ARG A 20 8.72 53.82 -10.21
N GLN A 21 9.50 52.98 -10.88
CA GLN A 21 8.99 51.81 -11.60
C GLN A 21 8.46 50.75 -10.63
N ILE A 22 9.18 50.48 -9.53
CA ILE A 22 8.71 49.58 -8.46
C ILE A 22 7.38 50.11 -7.90
N ALA A 23 7.33 51.40 -7.53
CA ALA A 23 6.15 52.06 -6.98
C ALA A 23 4.93 51.94 -7.91
N ASN A 24 5.10 52.25 -9.20
CA ASN A 24 4.02 52.15 -10.18
C ASN A 24 3.51 50.71 -10.37
N LYS A 25 4.41 49.73 -10.46
CA LYS A 25 4.03 48.33 -10.72
C LYS A 25 3.29 47.70 -9.56
N ILE A 26 3.67 48.05 -8.34
CA ILE A 26 3.11 47.49 -7.10
C ILE A 26 1.91 48.32 -6.61
N GLY A 27 1.69 49.52 -7.15
CA GLY A 27 0.60 50.43 -6.77
C GLY A 27 0.87 51.15 -5.45
N LEU A 28 2.11 51.58 -5.20
CA LEU A 28 2.54 52.31 -4.00
C LEU A 28 3.02 53.72 -4.33
N SER A 29 3.04 54.60 -3.34
CA SER A 29 3.75 55.89 -3.47
C SER A 29 5.27 55.66 -3.51
N VAL A 30 6.00 56.57 -4.16
CA VAL A 30 7.48 56.52 -4.18
C VAL A 30 8.06 56.61 -2.76
N GLY A 31 7.45 57.42 -1.87
CA GLY A 31 7.87 57.53 -0.48
C GLY A 31 7.71 56.23 0.30
N THR A 32 6.56 55.57 0.16
CA THR A 32 6.27 54.27 0.77
C THR A 32 7.22 53.19 0.24
N THR A 33 7.46 53.17 -1.07
CA THR A 33 8.39 52.24 -1.72
C THR A 33 9.81 52.41 -1.15
N ASN A 34 10.26 53.65 -0.95
CA ASN A 34 11.56 53.93 -0.36
C ASN A 34 11.66 53.50 1.10
N ALA A 35 10.61 53.68 1.89
CA ALA A 35 10.56 53.19 3.27
C ALA A 35 10.66 51.66 3.32
N LEU A 36 9.93 50.96 2.45
CA LEU A 36 9.98 49.50 2.35
C LEU A 36 11.35 49.00 1.88
N LEU A 37 11.96 49.61 0.86
CA LEU A 37 13.30 49.23 0.41
C LEU A 37 14.35 49.36 1.53
N ARG A 38 14.30 50.45 2.31
CA ARG A 38 15.16 50.61 3.50
C ARG A 38 14.87 49.57 4.57
N HIS A 39 13.59 49.23 4.78
CA HIS A 39 13.21 48.18 5.71
C HIS A 39 13.77 46.81 5.28
N LEU A 40 13.67 46.47 3.99
CA LEU A 40 14.23 45.24 3.43
C LEU A 40 15.75 45.18 3.55
N GLU A 41 16.44 46.30 3.34
CA GLU A 41 17.88 46.42 3.56
C GLU A 41 18.25 46.22 5.04
N THR A 42 17.52 46.86 5.96
CA THR A 42 17.72 46.72 7.42
C THR A 42 17.48 45.28 7.88
N LYS A 43 16.54 44.56 7.24
CA LYS A 43 16.28 43.13 7.47
C LYS A 43 17.25 42.21 6.74
N ASN A 44 18.26 42.75 6.05
CA ASN A 44 19.25 42.02 5.28
C ASN A 44 18.62 41.12 4.19
N LEU A 45 17.48 41.53 3.61
CA LEU A 45 16.82 40.83 2.51
C LEU A 45 17.29 41.32 1.14
N ILE A 46 17.74 42.57 1.07
CA ILE A 46 18.32 43.16 -0.13
C ILE A 46 19.58 43.95 0.23
N ILE A 47 20.47 44.11 -0.75
CA ILE A 47 21.60 45.04 -0.72
C ILE A 47 21.26 46.19 -1.66
N ILE A 48 21.37 47.42 -1.17
CA ILE A 48 21.21 48.62 -2.00
C ILE A 48 22.59 49.20 -2.28
N SER A 49 22.98 49.20 -3.56
CA SER A 49 24.24 49.81 -4.02
C SER A 49 23.95 51.09 -4.78
N LYS A 50 24.58 52.19 -4.35
CA LYS A 50 24.43 53.52 -4.98
C LYS A 50 25.64 53.84 -5.85
N ARG A 51 25.41 54.18 -7.12
CA ARG A 51 26.44 54.67 -8.05
C ARG A 51 25.96 56.00 -8.65
N GLY A 52 26.52 57.12 -8.17
CA GLY A 52 26.06 58.45 -8.54
C GLY A 52 24.60 58.71 -8.12
N ARG A 53 23.74 59.03 -9.09
CA ARG A 53 22.27 59.19 -8.89
C ARG A 53 21.48 57.88 -9.06
N SER A 54 22.14 56.78 -9.44
CA SER A 54 21.49 55.48 -9.68
C SER A 54 21.59 54.57 -8.46
N PHE A 55 20.54 53.79 -8.23
CA PHE A 55 20.47 52.73 -7.23
C PHE A 55 20.35 51.40 -7.94
N THR A 56 21.03 50.40 -7.40
CA THR A 56 20.93 49.00 -7.82
C THR A 56 20.54 48.16 -6.62
N TYR A 57 19.71 47.15 -6.86
CA TYR A 57 19.12 46.31 -5.82
C TYR A 57 19.48 44.87 -6.11
N GLN A 58 19.95 44.15 -5.09
CA GLN A 58 20.25 42.72 -5.20
C GLN A 58 19.63 41.99 -4.01
N LEU A 59 18.93 40.88 -4.26
CA LEU A 59 18.47 40.02 -3.19
C LEU A 59 19.66 39.32 -2.54
N THR A 60 19.71 39.36 -1.22
CA THR A 60 20.60 38.51 -0.43
C THR A 60 20.10 37.06 -0.47
N GLN A 61 20.88 36.13 0.09
CA GLN A 61 20.43 34.75 0.29
C GLN A 61 19.13 34.70 1.12
N LEU A 62 19.04 35.51 2.19
CA LEU A 62 17.86 35.58 3.04
C LEU A 62 16.63 36.13 2.28
N GLY A 63 16.83 37.15 1.44
CA GLY A 63 15.79 37.68 0.56
C GLY A 63 15.27 36.64 -0.43
N ARG A 64 16.17 35.86 -1.03
CA ARG A 64 15.80 34.76 -1.94
C ARG A 64 15.06 33.65 -1.21
N GLN A 65 15.50 33.27 -0.01
CA GLN A 65 14.83 32.26 0.82
C GLN A 65 13.42 32.70 1.19
N ARG A 66 13.24 33.94 1.67
CA ARG A 66 11.92 34.50 1.97
C ARG A 66 11.01 34.48 0.74
N LEU A 67 11.48 35.03 -0.39
CA LEU A 67 10.70 35.07 -1.62
C LEU A 67 10.33 33.67 -2.10
N ASN A 68 11.26 32.71 -2.01
CA ASN A 68 11.00 31.32 -2.37
C ASN A 68 9.92 30.68 -1.49
N VAL A 69 9.98 30.87 -0.16
CA VAL A 69 8.94 30.39 0.76
C VAL A 69 7.57 30.96 0.40
N THR A 70 7.49 32.26 0.10
CA THR A 70 6.24 32.89 -0.33
C THR A 70 5.75 32.31 -1.67
N LEU A 71 6.60 32.23 -2.68
CA LEU A 71 6.22 31.67 -3.98
C LEU A 71 5.76 30.21 -3.88
N MET A 72 6.41 29.41 -3.03
CA MET A 72 5.98 28.04 -2.72
C MET A 72 4.62 28.02 -2.03
N ALA A 73 4.36 28.92 -1.07
CA ALA A 73 3.05 29.02 -0.41
C ALA A 73 1.94 29.39 -1.42
N TYR A 74 2.20 30.35 -2.32
CA TYR A 74 1.24 30.72 -3.37
C TYR A 74 0.96 29.58 -4.34
N ARG A 75 1.97 28.80 -4.73
CA ARG A 75 1.80 27.60 -5.58
C ARG A 75 1.02 26.47 -4.92
N LYS A 76 0.93 26.46 -3.58
CA LYS A 76 0.14 25.47 -2.84
C LYS A 76 -1.34 25.85 -2.70
N ILE A 77 -1.73 27.08 -3.06
CA ILE A 77 -3.14 27.49 -3.02
C ILE A 77 -3.85 26.83 -4.19
N ARG A 78 -4.84 25.98 -3.88
CA ARG A 78 -5.66 25.27 -4.87
C ARG A 78 -7.11 25.68 -4.72
N LEU A 79 -7.82 25.69 -5.84
CA LEU A 79 -9.26 25.89 -5.88
C LEU A 79 -9.96 24.64 -5.34
N LYS A 80 -10.92 24.86 -4.46
CA LYS A 80 -11.90 23.84 -4.11
C LYS A 80 -13.02 23.90 -5.13
N THR A 81 -13.28 22.81 -5.82
CA THR A 81 -14.49 22.71 -6.63
C THR A 81 -15.68 22.60 -5.67
N GLU A 82 -16.64 23.50 -5.78
CA GLU A 82 -17.90 23.39 -5.02
C GLU A 82 -18.61 22.11 -5.43
N GLN A 83 -18.89 21.23 -4.47
CA GLN A 83 -19.86 20.16 -4.70
C GLN A 83 -21.22 20.85 -4.87
N GLN A 84 -21.84 20.68 -6.05
CA GLN A 84 -23.25 21.04 -6.18
C GLN A 84 -24.03 20.14 -5.23
N ALA A 85 -24.58 20.73 -4.16
CA ALA A 85 -25.24 20.04 -3.04
C ALA A 85 -26.41 19.11 -3.42
N ASN A 86 -26.78 19.03 -4.70
CA ASN A 86 -27.89 18.24 -5.24
C ASN A 86 -27.54 17.39 -6.47
N HIS A 87 -26.26 17.27 -6.88
CA HIS A 87 -25.91 16.44 -8.04
C HIS A 87 -25.38 15.08 -7.60
N ARG A 88 -26.19 14.04 -7.81
CA ARG A 88 -25.83 12.65 -7.57
C ARG A 88 -24.79 12.22 -8.61
N LEU A 89 -23.65 11.68 -8.16
CA LEU A 89 -22.69 11.01 -9.03
C LEU A 89 -23.34 9.79 -9.69
N ASN A 90 -23.55 9.84 -11.01
CA ASN A 90 -24.29 8.83 -11.76
C ASN A 90 -23.58 8.36 -13.03
N THR A 91 -22.35 8.82 -13.26
CA THR A 91 -21.58 8.58 -14.48
C THR A 91 -20.24 7.92 -14.16
N ALA A 92 -19.85 6.91 -14.94
CA ALA A 92 -18.54 6.29 -14.88
C ALA A 92 -17.94 6.09 -16.27
N ILE A 93 -16.62 6.15 -16.36
CA ILE A 93 -15.82 5.92 -17.54
C ILE A 93 -14.88 4.76 -17.23
N ILE A 94 -14.98 3.68 -18.00
CA ILE A 94 -14.11 2.51 -17.90
C ILE A 94 -13.11 2.56 -19.05
N LEU A 95 -11.83 2.66 -18.74
CA LEU A 95 -10.73 2.69 -19.71
C LEU A 95 -10.27 1.27 -20.02
N ALA A 96 -10.87 0.64 -21.04
CA ALA A 96 -10.66 -0.77 -21.41
C ALA A 96 -10.02 -0.92 -22.81
N ALA A 97 -9.19 0.04 -23.22
CA ALA A 97 -8.63 0.08 -24.58
C ALA A 97 -7.25 -0.58 -24.72
N GLY A 98 -6.52 -0.76 -23.61
CA GLY A 98 -5.13 -1.24 -23.60
C GLY A 98 -4.97 -2.70 -24.00
N LYS A 99 -3.77 -3.05 -24.51
CA LYS A 99 -3.35 -4.44 -24.73
C LYS A 99 -2.34 -4.82 -23.64
N ALA A 100 -2.72 -5.76 -22.77
CA ALA A 100 -1.80 -6.41 -21.85
C ALA A 100 -0.81 -7.31 -22.63
N LYS A 101 0.42 -7.41 -22.14
CA LYS A 101 1.55 -7.94 -22.92
C LYS A 101 1.41 -9.44 -23.21
N ASP A 102 0.91 -10.20 -22.24
CA ASP A 102 0.95 -11.65 -22.22
C ASP A 102 -0.37 -12.31 -22.68
N PHE A 103 -1.39 -11.51 -23.01
CA PHE A 103 -2.73 -12.03 -23.27
C PHE A 103 -3.25 -11.69 -24.67
N GLU A 104 -3.91 -12.67 -25.28
CA GLU A 104 -4.66 -12.46 -26.52
C GLU A 104 -6.05 -11.87 -26.25
N LEU A 105 -6.66 -12.17 -25.10
CA LEU A 105 -7.88 -11.53 -24.63
C LEU A 105 -7.58 -10.16 -24.01
N PRO A 106 -8.48 -9.16 -24.16
CA PRO A 106 -8.42 -7.93 -23.38
C PRO A 106 -8.38 -8.26 -21.88
N ALA A 107 -7.51 -7.59 -21.13
CA ALA A 107 -7.33 -7.83 -19.69
C ALA A 107 -8.65 -7.73 -18.91
N CYS A 108 -9.53 -6.80 -19.31
CA CYS A 108 -10.85 -6.61 -18.74
C CYS A 108 -11.81 -7.81 -18.88
N LEU A 109 -11.52 -8.74 -19.80
CA LEU A 109 -12.29 -9.97 -20.06
C LEU A 109 -11.59 -11.23 -19.55
N LEU A 110 -10.43 -11.12 -18.88
CA LEU A 110 -9.75 -12.30 -18.33
C LEU A 110 -10.63 -12.96 -17.27
N PRO A 111 -10.89 -14.28 -17.37
CA PRO A 111 -11.81 -14.96 -16.47
C PRO A 111 -11.20 -15.20 -15.09
N ILE A 112 -11.92 -14.83 -14.04
CA ILE A 112 -11.56 -15.10 -12.64
C ILE A 112 -12.75 -15.78 -11.99
N ASP A 113 -12.63 -17.09 -11.75
CA ASP A 113 -13.74 -17.98 -11.41
C ASP A 113 -14.96 -17.76 -12.33
N ASN A 114 -16.03 -17.17 -11.80
CA ASN A 114 -17.31 -16.95 -12.46
C ASN A 114 -17.53 -15.49 -12.88
N THR A 115 -16.49 -14.64 -12.85
CA THR A 115 -16.56 -13.23 -13.22
C THR A 115 -15.39 -12.82 -14.13
N THR A 116 -15.48 -11.61 -14.68
CA THR A 116 -14.37 -10.87 -15.28
C THR A 116 -14.16 -9.55 -14.52
N PRO A 117 -13.02 -8.86 -14.66
CA PRO A 117 -12.83 -7.50 -14.13
C PRO A 117 -13.98 -6.56 -14.51
N ILE A 118 -14.35 -6.52 -15.80
CA ILE A 118 -15.39 -5.61 -16.28
C ILE A 118 -16.78 -5.96 -15.74
N ASP A 119 -17.14 -7.25 -15.65
CA ASP A 119 -18.42 -7.67 -15.06
C ASP A 119 -18.51 -7.30 -13.58
N ARG A 120 -17.40 -7.44 -12.85
CA ARG A 120 -17.33 -7.06 -11.44
C ARG A 120 -17.48 -5.56 -11.28
N THR A 121 -16.72 -4.76 -12.03
CA THR A 121 -16.86 -3.29 -12.03
C THR A 121 -18.30 -2.86 -12.33
N LEU A 122 -18.93 -3.42 -13.37
CA LEU A 122 -20.32 -3.08 -13.70
C LEU A 122 -21.31 -3.48 -12.60
N THR A 123 -21.09 -4.62 -11.95
CA THR A 123 -21.93 -5.08 -10.83
C THR A 123 -21.83 -4.12 -9.65
N LEU A 124 -20.61 -3.69 -9.30
CA LEU A 124 -20.39 -2.72 -8.23
C LEU A 124 -20.94 -1.34 -8.59
N LEU A 125 -20.70 -0.83 -9.79
CA LEU A 125 -21.27 0.45 -10.23
C LEU A 125 -22.81 0.47 -10.15
N ASN A 126 -23.45 -0.66 -10.47
CA ASN A 126 -24.89 -0.81 -10.38
C ASN A 126 -25.41 -0.76 -8.93
N SER A 127 -24.66 -1.29 -7.94
CA SER A 127 -25.06 -1.21 -6.52
C SER A 127 -25.10 0.24 -6.01
N PHE A 128 -24.23 1.12 -6.52
CA PHE A 128 -24.25 2.57 -6.24
C PHE A 128 -25.24 3.36 -7.12
N LYS A 129 -25.97 2.67 -8.00
CA LYS A 129 -26.87 3.24 -9.03
C LYS A 129 -26.17 4.29 -9.91
N ILE A 130 -24.99 3.92 -10.41
CA ILE A 130 -24.32 4.62 -11.51
C ILE A 130 -24.89 4.04 -12.81
N GLU A 131 -25.68 4.86 -13.51
CA GLU A 131 -26.51 4.43 -14.64
C GLU A 131 -25.86 4.75 -15.99
N ASN A 132 -25.02 5.78 -16.06
CA ASN A 132 -24.37 6.23 -17.30
C ASN A 132 -22.92 5.73 -17.35
N VAL A 133 -22.72 4.53 -17.90
CA VAL A 133 -21.38 3.92 -17.99
C VAL A 133 -20.84 4.00 -19.41
N TYR A 134 -19.74 4.73 -19.59
CA TYR A 134 -18.97 4.81 -20.83
C TYR A 134 -17.84 3.78 -20.79
N VAL A 135 -17.79 2.86 -21.74
CA VAL A 135 -16.72 1.87 -21.87
C VAL A 135 -15.88 2.25 -23.09
N ILE A 136 -14.64 2.67 -22.83
CA ILE A 136 -13.70 3.04 -23.88
C ILE A 136 -12.92 1.80 -24.30
N VAL A 137 -13.17 1.31 -25.51
CA VAL A 137 -12.59 0.08 -26.04
C VAL A 137 -11.50 0.38 -27.07
N GLY A 138 -10.63 -0.59 -27.31
CA GLY A 138 -9.51 -0.50 -28.25
C GLY A 138 -9.08 -1.90 -28.66
N TYR A 139 -8.05 -2.45 -28.02
CA TYR A 139 -7.68 -3.84 -28.20
C TYR A 139 -8.87 -4.77 -27.92
N GLY A 140 -9.16 -5.68 -28.86
CA GLY A 140 -10.29 -6.62 -28.74
C GLY A 140 -11.67 -5.97 -28.62
N ALA A 141 -11.87 -4.75 -29.15
CA ALA A 141 -13.13 -4.00 -29.05
C ALA A 141 -14.39 -4.83 -29.41
N ASN A 142 -14.32 -5.65 -30.47
CA ASN A 142 -15.44 -6.52 -30.85
C ASN A 142 -15.77 -7.57 -29.79
N GLN A 143 -14.77 -8.13 -29.10
CA GLN A 143 -14.97 -9.11 -28.03
C GLN A 143 -15.61 -8.43 -26.81
N VAL A 144 -15.14 -7.25 -26.42
CA VAL A 144 -15.73 -6.48 -25.30
C VAL A 144 -17.17 -6.08 -25.60
N LYS A 145 -17.44 -5.57 -26.81
CA LYS A 145 -18.80 -5.20 -27.24
C LYS A 145 -19.73 -6.43 -27.27
N ALA A 146 -19.24 -7.58 -27.73
CA ALA A 146 -20.02 -8.81 -27.75
C ALA A 146 -20.32 -9.33 -26.33
N HIS A 147 -19.33 -9.33 -25.44
CA HIS A 147 -19.48 -9.75 -24.04
C HIS A 147 -20.51 -8.89 -23.29
N LEU A 148 -20.53 -7.59 -23.57
CA LEU A 148 -21.38 -6.61 -22.91
C LEU A 148 -22.65 -6.25 -23.70
N ALA A 149 -23.01 -7.00 -24.75
CA ALA A 149 -24.11 -6.66 -25.66
C ALA A 149 -25.48 -6.48 -24.97
N ASN A 150 -25.70 -7.16 -23.84
CA ASN A 150 -26.94 -7.09 -23.05
C ASN A 150 -26.84 -6.15 -21.83
N ARG A 151 -25.75 -5.38 -21.70
CA ARG A 151 -25.54 -4.44 -20.60
C ARG A 151 -25.85 -3.02 -21.09
N ASN A 152 -26.40 -2.19 -20.21
CA ASN A 152 -26.66 -0.78 -20.50
C ASN A 152 -25.36 0.04 -20.38
N VAL A 153 -24.56 0.05 -21.45
CA VAL A 153 -23.28 0.78 -21.52
C VAL A 153 -23.13 1.51 -22.86
N ILE A 154 -22.36 2.60 -22.86
CA ILE A 154 -22.06 3.41 -24.05
C ILE A 154 -20.63 3.11 -24.49
N PHE A 155 -20.44 2.66 -25.73
CA PHE A 155 -19.10 2.38 -26.26
C PHE A 155 -18.51 3.57 -27.00
N LEU A 156 -17.25 3.87 -26.72
CA LEU A 156 -16.40 4.73 -27.54
C LEU A 156 -15.12 3.95 -27.88
N GLU A 157 -14.56 4.17 -29.07
CA GLU A 157 -13.46 3.34 -29.57
C GLU A 157 -12.22 4.17 -29.85
N ASN A 158 -11.12 3.81 -29.16
CA ASN A 158 -9.80 4.32 -29.47
C ASN A 158 -9.13 3.42 -30.53
N MET A 159 -9.33 3.77 -31.80
CA MET A 159 -8.71 3.07 -32.93
C MET A 159 -7.17 3.11 -32.91
N ALA A 160 -6.57 4.04 -32.16
CA ALA A 160 -5.12 4.23 -32.06
C ALA A 160 -4.52 3.65 -30.76
N TYR A 161 -5.24 2.77 -30.05
CA TYR A 161 -4.84 2.26 -28.73
C TYR A 161 -3.39 1.74 -28.65
N ALA A 162 -2.86 1.18 -29.75
CA ALA A 162 -1.51 0.59 -29.79
C ALA A 162 -0.38 1.62 -29.73
N THR A 163 -0.66 2.89 -30.02
CA THR A 163 0.33 3.97 -30.10
C THR A 163 -0.02 5.17 -29.23
N THR A 164 -1.01 5.02 -28.33
CA THR A 164 -1.51 6.11 -27.50
C THR A 164 -1.65 5.69 -26.04
N GLY A 165 -1.43 6.61 -25.11
CA GLY A 165 -1.66 6.41 -23.68
C GLY A 165 -3.13 6.54 -23.29
N THR A 166 -3.42 6.30 -22.02
CA THR A 166 -4.79 6.29 -21.48
C THR A 166 -5.51 7.64 -21.58
N MET A 167 -4.77 8.76 -21.67
CA MET A 167 -5.37 10.09 -21.82
C MET A 167 -6.09 10.25 -23.16
N ARG A 168 -5.59 9.62 -24.24
CA ARG A 168 -6.27 9.62 -25.55
C ARG A 168 -7.63 8.94 -25.47
N SER A 169 -7.69 7.80 -24.78
CA SER A 169 -8.93 7.07 -24.53
C SER A 169 -9.90 7.91 -23.70
N LEU A 170 -9.43 8.55 -22.64
CA LEU A 170 -10.25 9.45 -21.82
C LEU A 170 -10.77 10.65 -22.62
N ALA A 171 -9.97 11.23 -23.52
CA ALA A 171 -10.38 12.38 -24.33
C ALA A 171 -11.58 12.11 -25.28
N LEU A 172 -11.90 10.85 -25.56
CA LEU A 172 -13.05 10.49 -26.41
C LEU A 172 -14.40 10.88 -25.80
N VAL A 173 -14.50 10.97 -24.46
CA VAL A 173 -15.74 11.38 -23.77
C VAL A 173 -15.94 12.90 -23.75
N ARG A 174 -15.00 13.68 -24.28
CA ARG A 174 -15.05 15.14 -24.27
C ARG A 174 -16.34 15.65 -24.92
N GLY A 175 -17.08 16.49 -24.18
CA GLY A 175 -18.36 17.04 -24.62
C GLY A 175 -19.56 16.08 -24.54
N GLN A 176 -19.36 14.85 -24.05
CA GLN A 176 -20.43 13.87 -23.83
C GLN A 176 -20.87 13.79 -22.36
N ILE A 177 -20.01 14.23 -21.43
CA ILE A 177 -20.23 14.18 -19.99
C ILE A 177 -20.43 15.60 -19.46
N ASN A 178 -21.53 15.83 -18.73
CA ASN A 178 -21.94 17.15 -18.22
C ASN A 178 -21.90 17.25 -16.68
N GLY A 179 -21.35 16.26 -16.01
CA GLY A 179 -21.31 16.17 -14.55
C GLY A 179 -20.06 15.47 -14.04
N ASP A 180 -19.96 15.35 -12.72
CA ASP A 180 -18.90 14.59 -12.07
C ASP A 180 -18.95 13.13 -12.51
N CYS A 181 -17.80 12.48 -12.58
CA CYS A 181 -17.72 11.07 -13.00
C CYS A 181 -16.64 10.30 -12.26
N LEU A 182 -16.77 8.97 -12.30
CA LEU A 182 -15.68 8.06 -11.99
C LEU A 182 -14.88 7.76 -13.26
N ILE A 183 -13.55 7.68 -13.13
CA ILE A 183 -12.63 7.11 -14.11
C ILE A 183 -12.07 5.84 -13.48
N ILE A 184 -12.20 4.71 -14.17
CA ILE A 184 -11.82 3.38 -13.70
C ILE A 184 -11.00 2.69 -14.79
N GLU A 185 -9.84 2.15 -14.44
CA GLU A 185 -9.05 1.31 -15.35
C GLU A 185 -9.73 -0.06 -15.55
N GLY A 186 -9.76 -0.54 -16.79
CA GLY A 186 -10.58 -1.70 -17.17
C GLY A 186 -10.02 -3.06 -16.76
N ASP A 187 -8.75 -3.12 -16.37
CA ASP A 187 -7.99 -4.31 -15.97
C ASP A 187 -7.93 -4.52 -14.46
N LEU A 188 -8.73 -3.77 -13.69
CA LEU A 188 -8.74 -3.82 -12.24
C LEU A 188 -9.65 -4.94 -11.69
N LEU A 189 -9.09 -5.73 -10.78
CA LEU A 189 -9.84 -6.55 -9.84
C LEU A 189 -9.72 -5.93 -8.44
N TYR A 190 -10.84 -5.62 -7.77
CA TYR A 190 -10.81 -4.90 -6.49
C TYR A 190 -12.05 -5.14 -5.61
N GLU A 191 -11.94 -4.87 -4.31
CA GLU A 191 -13.02 -4.90 -3.30
C GLU A 191 -14.04 -3.76 -3.43
N SER A 192 -15.29 -4.02 -3.06
CA SER A 192 -16.38 -3.01 -3.03
C SER A 192 -16.03 -1.80 -2.17
N MET A 193 -15.30 -2.01 -1.07
CA MET A 193 -14.89 -0.96 -0.13
C MET A 193 -14.12 0.18 -0.80
N LEU A 194 -13.39 -0.06 -1.88
CA LEU A 194 -12.72 1.02 -2.62
C LEU A 194 -13.71 1.98 -3.28
N LEU A 195 -14.85 1.47 -3.75
CA LEU A 195 -15.93 2.32 -4.25
C LEU A 195 -16.72 2.96 -3.10
N ASP A 196 -16.96 2.26 -2.00
CA ASP A 196 -17.57 2.88 -0.81
C ASP A 196 -16.77 4.13 -0.38
N GLN A 197 -15.44 3.98 -0.22
CA GLN A 197 -14.54 5.07 0.15
C GLN A 197 -14.61 6.27 -0.79
N ILE A 198 -14.68 6.06 -2.11
CA ILE A 198 -14.71 7.16 -3.08
C ILE A 198 -16.09 7.83 -3.17
N MET A 199 -17.16 7.06 -2.95
CA MET A 199 -18.54 7.52 -3.02
C MET A 199 -18.94 8.32 -1.78
N ASP A 200 -18.48 7.90 -0.59
CA ASP A 200 -18.78 8.56 0.69
C ASP A 200 -17.91 9.79 0.95
N ASN A 201 -16.83 9.97 0.17
CA ASN A 201 -15.94 11.11 0.28
C ASN A 201 -16.62 12.44 -0.10
N LYS A 202 -16.38 13.48 0.71
CA LYS A 202 -16.87 14.85 0.51
C LYS A 202 -16.03 15.67 -0.49
N ALA A 203 -14.85 15.21 -0.90
CA ALA A 203 -14.07 15.93 -1.90
C ALA A 203 -14.70 15.75 -3.30
N ALA A 204 -14.74 16.83 -4.09
CA ALA A 204 -15.21 16.77 -5.47
C ALA A 204 -14.24 16.00 -6.39
N ASN A 205 -12.94 16.02 -6.07
CA ASN A 205 -11.92 15.26 -6.79
C ASN A 205 -11.12 14.40 -5.81
N SER A 206 -10.98 13.13 -6.13
CA SER A 206 -10.18 12.19 -5.35
C SER A 206 -9.67 11.03 -6.18
N ILE A 207 -8.55 10.45 -5.75
CA ILE A 207 -8.00 9.20 -6.28
C ILE A 207 -7.90 8.18 -5.16
N ILE A 208 -8.16 6.91 -5.49
CA ILE A 208 -7.91 5.80 -4.58
C ILE A 208 -6.43 5.43 -4.68
N THR A 209 -5.80 5.28 -3.52
CA THR A 209 -4.40 4.90 -3.37
C THR A 209 -4.27 3.77 -2.37
N ALA A 210 -3.25 2.93 -2.50
CA ALA A 210 -3.00 1.79 -1.62
C ALA A 210 -1.51 1.67 -1.23
N SER A 211 -1.22 0.77 -0.30
CA SER A 211 0.17 0.40 0.00
C SER A 211 0.88 -0.09 -1.27
N ILE A 212 2.12 0.34 -1.47
CA ILE A 212 2.90 0.04 -2.68
C ILE A 212 3.06 -1.47 -2.84
N SER A 213 2.53 -2.03 -3.92
CA SER A 213 2.39 -3.47 -4.09
C SER A 213 3.70 -4.19 -4.44
N GLY A 214 4.61 -3.55 -5.18
CA GLY A 214 5.76 -4.24 -5.78
C GLY A 214 5.46 -4.86 -7.15
N SER A 215 4.39 -4.42 -7.85
CA SER A 215 3.91 -5.01 -9.10
C SER A 215 4.86 -4.84 -10.29
N GLY A 216 5.67 -3.77 -10.31
CA GLY A 216 6.61 -3.43 -11.37
C GLY A 216 6.11 -2.37 -12.37
N ASP A 217 4.82 -2.01 -12.35
CA ASP A 217 4.23 -0.92 -13.14
C ASP A 217 3.48 0.10 -12.25
N GLU A 218 3.89 0.20 -10.98
CA GLU A 218 3.23 1.05 -9.99
C GLU A 218 3.25 2.52 -10.40
N ALA A 219 2.10 3.18 -10.35
CA ALA A 219 2.02 4.64 -10.34
C ALA A 219 2.22 5.15 -8.91
N PHE A 220 3.48 5.44 -8.53
CA PHE A 220 3.82 5.94 -7.20
C PHE A 220 3.21 7.32 -6.95
N VAL A 221 2.65 7.51 -5.75
CA VAL A 221 1.99 8.75 -5.33
C VAL A 221 2.68 9.34 -4.10
N ASP A 222 2.87 10.66 -4.12
CA ASP A 222 3.17 11.48 -2.94
C ASP A 222 2.00 12.45 -2.68
N PHE A 223 1.68 12.67 -1.41
CA PHE A 223 0.65 13.58 -0.94
C PHE A 223 1.06 14.29 0.35
N ASP A 224 0.48 15.46 0.57
CA ASP A 224 0.76 16.29 1.74
C ASP A 224 -0.01 15.84 3.00
N GLN A 225 0.19 16.53 4.12
CA GLN A 225 -0.47 16.23 5.40
C GLN A 225 -1.99 16.43 5.39
N GLN A 226 -2.54 17.08 4.35
CA GLN A 226 -3.97 17.22 4.14
C GLN A 226 -4.48 16.22 3.09
N ASN A 227 -3.67 15.21 2.73
CA ASN A 227 -3.94 14.21 1.70
C ASN A 227 -4.13 14.82 0.30
N ASN A 228 -3.60 16.01 0.02
CA ASN A 228 -3.65 16.56 -1.33
C ASN A 228 -2.57 15.91 -2.19
N LEU A 229 -2.91 15.55 -3.42
CA LEU A 229 -1.96 15.00 -4.39
C LEU A 229 -0.80 15.98 -4.63
N VAL A 230 0.44 15.53 -4.46
CA VAL A 230 1.66 16.32 -4.71
C VAL A 230 2.38 15.83 -5.96
N ARG A 231 2.48 14.51 -6.15
CA ARG A 231 3.20 13.92 -7.29
C ARG A 231 2.66 12.55 -7.65
N ILE A 232 2.68 12.23 -8.93
CA ILE A 232 2.49 10.88 -9.49
C ILE A 232 3.66 10.59 -10.42
N SER A 233 4.22 9.38 -10.36
CA SER A 233 5.17 8.90 -11.37
C SER A 233 5.26 7.38 -11.38
N LYS A 234 5.39 6.79 -12.56
CA LYS A 234 5.82 5.39 -12.72
C LYS A 234 7.34 5.19 -12.56
N ASP A 235 8.11 6.28 -12.57
CA ASP A 235 9.55 6.23 -12.32
C ASP A 235 9.85 6.61 -10.87
N ILE A 236 10.19 5.60 -10.07
CA ILE A 236 10.55 5.78 -8.65
C ILE A 236 11.66 6.83 -8.43
N ARG A 237 12.55 7.04 -9.41
CA ARG A 237 13.66 8.01 -9.33
C ARG A 237 13.18 9.46 -9.40
N GLN A 238 11.94 9.68 -9.84
CA GLN A 238 11.31 10.99 -9.84
C GLN A 238 10.64 11.31 -8.49
N MET A 239 10.54 10.34 -7.59
CA MET A 239 9.82 10.49 -6.33
C MET A 239 10.77 10.93 -5.21
N ASN A 240 10.36 11.96 -4.45
CA ASN A 240 11.06 12.37 -3.24
C ASN A 240 10.52 11.64 -2.00
N ARG A 241 9.22 11.29 -2.00
CA ARG A 241 8.56 10.48 -0.98
C ARG A 241 7.69 9.44 -1.68
N LEU A 242 7.60 8.26 -1.09
CA LEU A 242 6.80 7.13 -1.58
C LEU A 242 5.68 6.89 -0.57
N SER A 243 4.59 7.62 -0.72
CA SER A 243 3.48 7.58 0.23
C SER A 243 2.51 6.44 -0.07
N ALA A 244 2.24 6.19 -1.35
CA ALA A 244 1.30 5.16 -1.80
C ALA A 244 1.51 4.79 -3.28
N GLU A 245 0.68 3.88 -3.78
CA GLU A 245 0.48 3.56 -5.18
C GLU A 245 -0.95 3.93 -5.59
N MET A 246 -1.15 4.44 -6.80
CA MET A 246 -2.48 4.71 -7.35
C MET A 246 -3.14 3.42 -7.84
N VAL A 247 -4.40 3.19 -7.45
CA VAL A 247 -5.13 1.95 -7.79
C VAL A 247 -5.81 2.00 -9.17
N GLY A 248 -6.02 3.19 -9.74
CA GLY A 248 -6.71 3.34 -11.03
C GLY A 248 -8.22 3.64 -10.92
N ILE A 249 -8.70 4.02 -9.73
CA ILE A 249 -10.07 4.53 -9.51
C ILE A 249 -9.99 6.00 -9.10
N SER A 250 -10.61 6.89 -9.87
CA SER A 250 -10.60 8.34 -9.65
C SER A 250 -12.00 8.92 -9.73
N ARG A 251 -12.37 9.79 -8.80
CA ARG A 251 -13.53 10.68 -8.89
C ARG A 251 -13.05 12.03 -9.36
N VAL A 252 -13.61 12.52 -10.46
CA VAL A 252 -13.25 13.81 -11.03
C VAL A 252 -14.50 14.65 -11.23
N SER A 253 -14.43 15.91 -10.78
CA SER A 253 -15.48 16.86 -11.08
C SER A 253 -15.50 17.23 -12.56
N HIS A 254 -16.66 17.65 -13.06
CA HIS A 254 -16.77 18.14 -14.44
C HIS A 254 -15.75 19.27 -14.74
N THR A 255 -15.48 20.13 -13.77
CA THR A 255 -14.50 21.20 -13.89
C THR A 255 -13.07 20.67 -14.04
N LEU A 256 -12.65 19.74 -13.19
CA LEU A 256 -11.31 19.15 -13.27
C LEU A 256 -11.13 18.36 -14.58
N LEU A 257 -12.15 17.61 -14.99
CA LEU A 257 -12.12 16.84 -16.23
C LEU A 257 -11.94 17.75 -17.46
N ASN A 258 -12.64 18.89 -17.49
CA ASN A 258 -12.47 19.87 -18.56
C ASN A 258 -11.11 20.57 -18.51
N GLU A 259 -10.55 20.82 -17.33
CA GLU A 259 -9.18 21.31 -17.19
C GLU A 259 -8.18 20.31 -17.80
N MET A 260 -8.33 19.02 -17.51
CA MET A 260 -7.49 17.98 -18.11
C MET A 260 -7.62 17.97 -19.64
N PHE A 261 -8.84 18.12 -20.18
CA PHE A 261 -9.03 18.22 -21.64
C PHE A 261 -8.45 19.50 -22.24
N TYR A 262 -8.48 20.61 -21.52
CA TYR A 262 -7.87 21.87 -21.94
C TYR A 262 -6.35 21.74 -22.02
N LEU A 263 -5.71 21.20 -20.97
CA LEU A 263 -4.27 20.92 -20.96
C LEU A 263 -3.86 19.95 -22.07
N TYR A 264 -4.71 18.97 -22.39
CA TYR A 264 -4.45 18.00 -23.46
C TYR A 264 -4.53 18.59 -24.88
N GLN A 265 -5.12 19.78 -25.09
CA GLN A 265 -5.31 20.33 -26.45
C GLN A 265 -3.99 20.57 -27.19
N ASP A 266 -2.94 20.92 -26.46
CA ASP A 266 -1.60 21.19 -26.98
C ASP A 266 -0.65 19.99 -26.83
N ASN A 267 -1.18 18.79 -26.54
CA ASN A 267 -0.37 17.61 -26.32
C ASN A 267 0.43 17.19 -27.56
N GLN A 268 1.72 16.89 -27.34
CA GLN A 268 2.64 16.37 -28.36
C GLN A 268 3.11 14.94 -28.06
N ASN A 269 2.80 14.41 -26.86
CA ASN A 269 3.18 13.06 -26.44
C ASN A 269 1.96 12.13 -26.55
N GLU A 270 1.86 11.37 -27.64
CA GLU A 270 0.74 10.43 -27.82
C GLU A 270 0.66 9.35 -26.72
N TRP A 271 1.77 9.02 -26.08
CA TRP A 271 1.88 8.00 -25.03
C TRP A 271 1.45 8.50 -23.63
N LEU A 272 0.88 9.69 -23.54
CA LEU A 272 0.52 10.30 -22.26
C LEU A 272 -0.63 9.56 -21.58
N ASN A 273 -0.39 9.14 -20.34
CA ASN A 273 -1.44 8.59 -19.50
C ASN A 273 -2.18 9.67 -18.71
N TYR A 274 -3.44 9.41 -18.36
CA TYR A 274 -4.34 10.42 -17.78
C TYR A 274 -3.90 10.91 -16.40
N GLU A 275 -3.22 10.07 -15.61
CA GLU A 275 -2.73 10.40 -14.27
C GLU A 275 -1.75 11.58 -14.26
N TYR A 276 -1.01 11.79 -15.36
CA TYR A 276 -0.10 12.92 -15.49
C TYR A 276 -0.82 14.24 -15.73
N LEU A 277 -1.91 14.26 -16.51
CA LEU A 277 -2.75 15.47 -16.64
C LEU A 277 -3.64 15.69 -15.44
N LEU A 278 -4.07 14.63 -14.75
CA LEU A 278 -4.71 14.74 -13.45
C LEU A 278 -3.77 15.41 -12.44
N LEU A 279 -2.48 15.03 -12.43
CA LEU A 279 -1.46 15.67 -11.61
C LEU A 279 -1.24 17.14 -12.00
N GLU A 280 -1.17 17.46 -13.29
CA GLU A 280 -1.00 18.84 -13.75
C GLU A 280 -2.21 19.72 -13.38
N ALA A 281 -3.43 19.23 -13.62
CA ALA A 281 -4.66 19.90 -13.23
C ALA A 281 -4.79 20.04 -11.70
N SER A 282 -4.21 19.12 -10.92
CA SER A 282 -4.18 19.20 -9.45
C SER A 282 -3.35 20.37 -8.91
N GLN A 283 -2.56 21.06 -9.75
CA GLN A 283 -1.90 22.30 -9.36
C GLN A 283 -2.90 23.46 -9.22
N SER A 284 -3.99 23.43 -9.99
CA SER A 284 -5.07 24.40 -9.93
C SER A 284 -6.18 23.99 -8.97
N TYR A 285 -6.47 22.69 -8.88
CA TYR A 285 -7.61 22.15 -8.14
C TYR A 285 -7.18 21.14 -7.07
N GLU A 286 -7.91 21.11 -5.96
CA GLU A 286 -7.68 20.12 -4.92
C GLU A 286 -8.07 18.72 -5.41
N VAL A 287 -7.16 17.76 -5.26
CA VAL A 287 -7.37 16.33 -5.51
C VAL A 287 -6.92 15.56 -4.28
N LYS A 288 -7.85 14.85 -3.63
CA LYS A 288 -7.56 14.06 -2.42
C LYS A 288 -7.04 12.67 -2.77
N CYS A 289 -5.99 12.23 -2.10
CA CYS A 289 -5.55 10.83 -2.10
C CYS A 289 -6.23 10.11 -0.93
N LEU A 290 -7.04 9.11 -1.24
CA LEU A 290 -7.71 8.27 -0.25
C LEU A 290 -6.86 7.00 -0.10
N LEU A 291 -6.13 6.88 1.01
CA LEU A 291 -5.24 5.76 1.26
C LEU A 291 -6.03 4.58 1.84
N SER A 292 -5.95 3.44 1.16
CA SER A 292 -6.54 2.18 1.53
C SER A 292 -5.44 1.16 1.79
N SER A 293 -5.04 1.01 3.06
CA SER A 293 -3.87 0.23 3.48
C SER A 293 -4.11 -1.29 3.49
N ASN A 294 -5.37 -1.74 3.56
CA ASN A 294 -5.74 -3.14 3.83
C ASN A 294 -6.76 -3.72 2.84
N THR A 295 -6.82 -3.20 1.61
CA THR A 295 -7.76 -3.67 0.59
C THR A 295 -7.09 -4.56 -0.44
N ALA A 296 -7.76 -5.64 -0.82
CA ALA A 296 -7.32 -6.55 -1.86
C ALA A 296 -7.68 -5.96 -3.24
N TRP A 297 -6.66 -5.80 -4.07
CA TRP A 297 -6.81 -5.40 -5.45
C TRP A 297 -5.63 -5.91 -6.29
N ALA A 298 -5.82 -5.95 -7.60
CA ALA A 298 -4.78 -6.30 -8.56
C ALA A 298 -5.07 -5.72 -9.95
N ASN A 299 -3.99 -5.31 -10.64
CA ASN A 299 -3.97 -5.11 -12.09
C ASN A 299 -3.70 -6.43 -12.79
N LEU A 300 -4.17 -6.58 -14.03
CA LEU A 300 -3.97 -7.77 -14.85
C LEU A 300 -3.12 -7.49 -16.09
N ASP A 301 -1.91 -6.97 -15.90
CA ASP A 301 -0.99 -6.57 -16.98
C ASP A 301 -0.22 -7.75 -17.58
N ASN A 302 0.02 -8.79 -16.78
CA ASN A 302 0.87 -9.94 -17.14
C ASN A 302 0.45 -11.24 -16.45
N GLU A 303 0.99 -12.36 -16.94
CA GLU A 303 0.64 -13.72 -16.49
C GLU A 303 0.87 -13.93 -14.98
N LYS A 304 1.93 -13.34 -14.42
CA LYS A 304 2.25 -13.47 -12.98
C LYS A 304 1.18 -12.78 -12.12
N GLN A 305 0.77 -11.58 -12.49
CA GLN A 305 -0.28 -10.84 -11.79
C GLN A 305 -1.63 -11.54 -11.92
N TYR A 306 -1.97 -12.04 -13.12
CA TYR A 306 -3.21 -12.76 -13.35
C TYR A 306 -3.32 -14.03 -12.50
N ARG A 307 -2.27 -14.84 -12.43
CA ARG A 307 -2.22 -16.00 -11.51
C ARG A 307 -2.40 -15.59 -10.06
N ARG A 308 -1.68 -14.54 -9.60
CA ARG A 308 -1.87 -14.00 -8.24
C ARG A 308 -3.30 -13.53 -8.00
N ALA A 309 -3.94 -12.95 -9.01
CA ALA A 309 -5.32 -12.51 -8.92
C ALA A 309 -6.30 -13.68 -8.72
N GLN A 310 -6.12 -14.77 -9.47
CA GLN A 310 -6.93 -15.98 -9.35
C GLN A 310 -6.67 -16.76 -8.05
N ASP A 311 -5.40 -17.00 -7.74
CA ASP A 311 -5.01 -17.91 -6.64
C ASP A 311 -5.10 -17.26 -5.26
N TYR A 312 -5.03 -15.93 -5.18
CA TYR A 312 -4.90 -15.23 -3.90
C TYR A 312 -5.84 -14.04 -3.74
N ILE A 313 -5.80 -13.07 -4.66
CA ILE A 313 -6.51 -11.79 -4.48
C ILE A 313 -8.02 -11.97 -4.56
N TYR A 314 -8.54 -12.71 -5.54
CA TYR A 314 -9.99 -12.91 -5.67
C TYR A 314 -10.59 -13.74 -4.52
N PRO A 315 -9.98 -14.87 -4.10
CA PRO A 315 -10.40 -15.55 -2.88
C PRO A 315 -10.43 -14.63 -1.66
N LEU A 316 -9.41 -13.77 -1.51
CA LEU A 316 -9.35 -12.78 -0.44
C LEU A 316 -10.49 -11.76 -0.54
N ILE A 317 -10.74 -11.17 -1.72
CA ILE A 317 -11.88 -10.27 -1.96
C ILE A 317 -13.20 -10.91 -1.52
N ARG A 318 -13.49 -12.15 -1.95
CA ARG A 318 -14.75 -12.83 -1.60
C ARG A 318 -14.88 -13.09 -0.10
N ARG A 319 -13.76 -13.37 0.56
CA ARG A 319 -13.73 -13.54 2.01
C ARG A 319 -14.06 -12.23 2.71
N ASN A 320 -13.48 -11.14 2.24
CA ASN A 320 -13.58 -9.81 2.83
C ASN A 320 -15.01 -9.23 2.70
N GLU A 321 -15.70 -9.59 1.62
CA GLU A 321 -17.08 -9.18 1.32
C GLU A 321 -18.16 -10.09 1.95
N ASN A 322 -17.83 -10.91 2.96
CA ASN A 322 -18.77 -11.82 3.59
C ASN A 322 -19.55 -11.18 4.76
N ASP A 323 -20.74 -10.65 4.47
CA ASP A 323 -21.60 -9.86 5.40
C ASP A 323 -21.82 -10.47 6.80
N ASN A 324 -21.92 -11.81 6.90
CA ASN A 324 -22.19 -12.47 8.19
C ASN A 324 -21.10 -12.24 9.24
N GLN A 325 -19.86 -11.97 8.81
CA GLN A 325 -18.74 -11.78 9.72
C GLN A 325 -18.70 -10.35 10.28
N ILE A 326 -19.18 -9.34 9.54
CA ILE A 326 -19.25 -7.94 9.98
C ILE A 326 -20.26 -7.80 11.14
N ASP A 327 -21.43 -8.42 11.01
CA ASP A 327 -22.46 -8.35 12.06
C ASP A 327 -22.00 -9.04 13.35
N TYR A 328 -21.29 -10.16 13.23
CA TYR A 328 -20.65 -10.80 14.36
C TYR A 328 -19.60 -9.89 15.02
N ALA A 329 -18.76 -9.21 14.23
CA ALA A 329 -17.78 -8.25 14.75
C ALA A 329 -18.43 -7.13 15.56
N LYS A 330 -19.51 -6.53 15.05
CA LYS A 330 -20.28 -5.49 15.77
C LYS A 330 -20.78 -6.01 17.12
N GLN A 331 -21.37 -7.21 17.17
CA GLN A 331 -21.87 -7.80 18.41
C GLN A 331 -20.74 -8.01 19.44
N GLN A 332 -19.56 -8.45 19.00
CA GLN A 332 -18.41 -8.61 19.88
C GLN A 332 -17.91 -7.26 20.42
N ILE A 333 -17.81 -6.23 19.56
CA ILE A 333 -17.44 -4.87 19.99
C ILE A 333 -18.42 -4.35 21.05
N GLN A 334 -19.73 -4.45 20.81
CA GLN A 334 -20.76 -4.01 21.76
C GLN A 334 -20.61 -4.68 23.12
N THR A 335 -20.37 -6.00 23.10
CA THR A 335 -20.25 -6.80 24.33
C THR A 335 -18.96 -6.50 25.09
N ILE A 336 -17.82 -6.47 24.38
CA ILE A 336 -16.49 -6.33 25.00
C ILE A 336 -16.24 -4.90 25.48
N LEU A 337 -16.61 -3.89 24.68
CA LEU A 337 -16.46 -2.48 25.05
C LEU A 337 -17.65 -1.96 25.87
N ASN A 338 -18.70 -2.75 26.04
CA ASN A 338 -19.94 -2.40 26.75
C ASN A 338 -20.58 -1.11 26.20
N VAL A 339 -20.78 -1.08 24.88
CA VAL A 339 -21.35 0.07 24.14
C VAL A 339 -22.65 -0.29 23.41
N GLN A 340 -23.48 0.71 23.16
CA GLN A 340 -24.70 0.54 22.36
C GLN A 340 -24.37 0.44 20.87
N ALA A 341 -25.26 -0.16 20.06
CA ALA A 341 -25.04 -0.30 18.61
C ALA A 341 -24.78 1.06 17.92
N SER A 342 -25.47 2.12 18.39
CA SER A 342 -25.32 3.48 17.87
C SER A 342 -23.96 4.12 18.15
N ALA A 343 -23.15 3.55 19.03
CA ALA A 343 -21.79 4.03 19.30
C ALA A 343 -20.82 3.63 18.19
N ILE A 344 -21.13 2.57 17.43
CA ILE A 344 -20.33 2.12 16.28
C ILE A 344 -20.78 2.94 15.07
N SER A 345 -20.04 4.00 14.76
CA SER A 345 -20.34 4.88 13.62
C SER A 345 -19.84 4.33 12.29
N ASP A 346 -18.82 3.48 12.31
CA ASP A 346 -18.23 2.86 11.13
C ASP A 346 -17.58 1.53 11.47
N ILE A 347 -17.58 0.58 10.53
CA ILE A 347 -16.84 -0.68 10.62
C ILE A 347 -16.60 -1.27 9.24
N HIS A 348 -15.36 -1.57 8.94
CA HIS A 348 -14.94 -2.15 7.66
C HIS A 348 -13.86 -3.20 7.87
N PHE A 349 -13.75 -4.11 6.90
CA PHE A 349 -12.75 -5.17 6.92
C PHE A 349 -11.34 -4.60 6.79
N ALA A 350 -10.37 -5.19 7.49
CA ALA A 350 -9.00 -4.68 7.63
C ALA A 350 -7.90 -5.74 7.36
N GLY A 351 -8.20 -6.79 6.60
CA GLY A 351 -7.21 -7.78 6.15
C GLY A 351 -7.16 -9.07 6.97
N GLY A 352 -6.20 -9.94 6.63
CA GLY A 352 -5.86 -11.17 7.36
C GLY A 352 -6.07 -12.46 6.56
N MET A 353 -5.02 -13.30 6.48
CA MET A 353 -5.07 -14.59 5.78
C MET A 353 -5.70 -15.71 6.63
N THR A 354 -5.44 -15.74 7.93
CA THR A 354 -5.98 -16.76 8.84
C THR A 354 -7.11 -16.18 9.67
N ASN A 355 -6.91 -14.97 10.19
CA ASN A 355 -7.87 -14.23 10.99
C ASN A 355 -8.67 -13.24 10.13
N THR A 356 -9.89 -12.91 10.56
CA THR A 356 -10.71 -11.86 9.93
C THR A 356 -10.61 -10.60 10.78
N ASN A 357 -10.01 -9.54 10.24
CA ASN A 357 -9.81 -8.29 10.95
C ASN A 357 -10.78 -7.20 10.51
N TYR A 358 -11.14 -6.30 11.41
CA TYR A 358 -11.93 -5.10 11.12
C TYR A 358 -11.37 -3.87 11.83
N GLU A 359 -11.51 -2.73 11.20
CA GLU A 359 -11.37 -1.42 11.83
C GLU A 359 -12.78 -0.88 12.12
N ALA A 360 -12.96 -0.28 13.29
CA ALA A 360 -14.25 0.27 13.70
C ALA A 360 -14.08 1.59 14.45
N ILE A 361 -14.97 2.55 14.17
CA ILE A 361 -15.04 3.80 14.92
C ILE A 361 -16.12 3.65 16.00
N VAL A 362 -15.69 3.66 17.27
CA VAL A 362 -16.57 3.49 18.43
C VAL A 362 -16.46 4.72 19.33
N ASP A 363 -17.57 5.43 19.52
CA ASP A 363 -17.61 6.71 20.26
C ASP A 363 -16.54 7.72 19.78
N GLY A 364 -16.29 7.75 18.47
CA GLY A 364 -15.31 8.63 17.84
C GLY A 364 -13.84 8.23 18.08
N GLN A 365 -13.58 7.00 18.51
CA GLN A 365 -12.24 6.42 18.66
C GLN A 365 -12.06 5.23 17.72
N ASP A 366 -10.88 5.12 17.11
CA ASP A 366 -10.57 4.03 16.18
C ASP A 366 -10.10 2.77 16.92
N TYR A 367 -10.78 1.65 16.67
CA TYR A 367 -10.46 0.34 17.20
C TYR A 367 -10.17 -0.64 16.06
N PHE A 368 -9.34 -1.63 16.37
CA PHE A 368 -9.08 -2.78 15.52
C PHE A 368 -9.58 -4.03 16.23
N ILE A 369 -10.45 -4.80 15.60
CA ILE A 369 -10.94 -6.09 16.11
C ILE A 369 -10.46 -7.23 15.20
N ARG A 370 -9.92 -8.27 15.83
CA ARG A 370 -9.58 -9.52 15.16
C ARG A 370 -10.52 -10.62 15.62
N ILE A 371 -11.18 -11.25 14.66
CA ILE A 371 -11.96 -12.47 14.86
C ILE A 371 -11.15 -13.66 14.33
N PRO A 372 -10.84 -14.65 15.17
CA PRO A 372 -10.08 -15.81 14.72
C PRO A 372 -10.78 -16.62 13.63
N GLY A 373 -9.97 -17.16 12.71
CA GLY A 373 -10.46 -18.06 11.68
C GLY A 373 -10.88 -19.43 12.23
N LYS A 374 -11.74 -20.13 11.48
CA LYS A 374 -12.09 -21.54 11.77
C LYS A 374 -10.81 -22.38 11.85
N TRP A 375 -10.78 -23.36 12.77
CA TRP A 375 -9.66 -24.28 13.01
C TRP A 375 -8.42 -23.70 13.69
N THR A 376 -8.33 -22.39 13.93
CA THR A 376 -7.20 -21.82 14.69
C THR A 376 -7.18 -22.24 16.16
N GLU A 377 -8.32 -22.64 16.72
CA GLU A 377 -8.50 -23.12 18.10
C GLU A 377 -7.68 -24.37 18.44
N VAL A 378 -7.35 -25.21 17.44
CA VAL A 378 -6.59 -26.46 17.63
C VAL A 378 -5.08 -26.22 17.55
N MET A 379 -4.65 -25.10 16.95
CA MET A 379 -3.25 -24.87 16.57
C MET A 379 -2.58 -23.78 17.40
N ILE A 380 -3.34 -22.87 18.01
CA ILE A 380 -2.80 -21.66 18.64
C ILE A 380 -3.08 -21.63 20.14
N ASP A 381 -2.03 -21.46 20.93
CA ASP A 381 -2.14 -21.22 22.37
C ASP A 381 -2.50 -19.76 22.65
N ARG A 382 -3.80 -19.50 22.80
CA ARG A 382 -4.37 -18.17 23.04
C ARG A 382 -3.99 -17.57 24.39
N GLN A 383 -3.63 -18.39 25.39
CA GLN A 383 -3.17 -17.91 26.69
C GLN A 383 -1.76 -17.35 26.58
N SER A 384 -0.88 -18.09 25.90
CA SER A 384 0.49 -17.65 25.63
C SER A 384 0.52 -16.43 24.72
N GLU A 385 -0.30 -16.40 23.67
CA GLU A 385 -0.47 -15.23 22.81
C GLU A 385 -0.80 -13.95 23.61
N ALA A 386 -1.76 -14.04 24.52
CA ALA A 386 -2.19 -12.89 25.33
C ALA A 386 -1.06 -12.31 26.17
N LEU A 387 -0.30 -13.19 26.83
CA LEU A 387 0.83 -12.79 27.65
C LEU A 387 1.95 -12.19 26.78
N ASN A 388 2.30 -12.85 25.68
CA ASN A 388 3.39 -12.42 24.81
C ASN A 388 3.06 -11.09 24.11
N ALA A 389 1.82 -10.90 23.66
CA ALA A 389 1.35 -9.63 23.11
C ALA A 389 1.45 -8.49 24.13
N GLN A 390 1.13 -8.74 25.40
CA GLN A 390 1.28 -7.77 26.49
C GLN A 390 2.75 -7.44 26.75
N LEU A 391 3.63 -8.44 26.82
CA LEU A 391 5.07 -8.24 26.98
C LEU A 391 5.66 -7.45 25.81
N GLY A 392 5.26 -7.77 24.57
CA GLY A 392 5.62 -7.00 23.37
C GLY A 392 5.15 -5.55 23.43
N SER A 393 3.98 -5.28 24.05
CA SER A 393 3.49 -3.91 24.28
C SER A 393 4.33 -3.17 25.33
N ILE A 394 4.73 -3.84 26.42
CA ILE A 394 5.61 -3.27 27.46
C ILE A 394 6.99 -2.95 26.87
N LEU A 395 7.51 -3.80 26.00
CA LEU A 395 8.75 -3.56 25.26
C LEU A 395 8.60 -2.46 24.20
N GLY A 396 7.38 -1.96 23.96
CA GLY A 396 7.08 -0.88 23.02
C GLY A 396 7.12 -1.32 21.55
N LEU A 397 7.00 -2.62 21.28
CA LEU A 397 6.97 -3.18 19.93
C LEU A 397 5.54 -3.35 19.41
N ASN A 398 4.63 -3.82 20.27
CA ASN A 398 3.23 -4.03 19.92
C ASN A 398 2.37 -2.78 20.16
N VAL A 399 1.17 -2.76 19.56
CA VAL A 399 0.13 -1.76 19.85
C VAL A 399 -0.55 -2.04 21.18
N GLU A 400 -1.15 -1.01 21.79
CA GLU A 400 -1.93 -1.14 23.03
C GLU A 400 -3.12 -2.08 22.78
N THR A 401 -3.01 -3.31 23.28
CA THR A 401 -4.07 -4.33 23.19
C THR A 401 -5.03 -4.11 24.36
N LYS A 402 -6.27 -3.71 24.06
CA LYS A 402 -7.30 -3.45 25.08
C LYS A 402 -7.90 -4.72 25.64
N TYR A 403 -8.05 -5.71 24.78
CA TYR A 403 -8.69 -6.95 25.10
C TYR A 403 -8.13 -8.07 24.24
N ILE A 404 -7.91 -9.22 24.87
CA ILE A 404 -7.72 -10.48 24.18
C ILE A 404 -8.43 -11.56 24.97
N ASN A 405 -9.28 -12.33 24.31
CA ASN A 405 -9.99 -13.44 24.92
C ASN A 405 -9.11 -14.70 24.84
N PRO A 406 -8.63 -15.24 25.98
CA PRO A 406 -7.74 -16.40 25.97
C PRO A 406 -8.46 -17.71 25.62
N GLN A 407 -9.79 -17.72 25.48
CA GLN A 407 -10.56 -18.88 25.05
C GLN A 407 -10.95 -18.80 23.57
N THR A 408 -11.44 -17.64 23.13
CA THR A 408 -11.96 -17.47 21.77
C THR A 408 -10.94 -16.86 20.81
N GLY A 409 -9.83 -16.31 21.31
CA GLY A 409 -8.79 -15.61 20.55
C GLY A 409 -9.19 -14.24 19.98
N ILE A 410 -10.42 -13.77 20.27
CA ILE A 410 -10.91 -12.46 19.84
C ILE A 410 -10.06 -11.37 20.50
N LYS A 411 -9.59 -10.42 19.70
CA LYS A 411 -8.73 -9.32 20.15
C LYS A 411 -9.35 -7.98 19.77
N ILE A 412 -9.29 -7.01 20.69
CA ILE A 412 -9.54 -5.60 20.40
C ILE A 412 -8.30 -4.80 20.79
N ALA A 413 -7.76 -4.03 19.85
CA ALA A 413 -6.66 -3.10 20.05
C ALA A 413 -7.12 -1.69 19.66
N LYS A 414 -6.43 -0.66 20.17
CA LYS A 414 -6.59 0.69 19.59
C LYS A 414 -5.93 0.72 18.22
N SER A 415 -6.59 1.36 17.25
CA SER A 415 -5.95 1.63 15.97
C SER A 415 -4.81 2.65 16.15
N VAL A 416 -3.82 2.58 15.27
CA VAL A 416 -2.72 3.54 15.23
C VAL A 416 -3.12 4.63 14.22
N PRO A 417 -3.32 5.89 14.64
CA PRO A 417 -3.80 6.94 13.75
C PRO A 417 -2.90 7.13 12.53
N GLY A 418 -3.53 7.18 11.34
CA GLY A 418 -2.83 7.38 10.07
C GLY A 418 -1.79 6.31 9.74
N ALA A 419 -1.91 5.11 10.33
CA ALA A 419 -0.93 4.08 10.12
C ALA A 419 -1.07 3.37 8.78
N VAL A 420 0.07 2.90 8.29
CA VAL A 420 0.20 2.19 7.02
C VAL A 420 0.79 0.83 7.28
N THR A 421 0.07 -0.21 6.89
CA THR A 421 0.54 -1.59 6.84
C THR A 421 1.63 -1.71 5.78
N LEU A 422 2.78 -2.30 6.13
CA LEU A 422 3.83 -2.53 5.17
C LEU A 422 3.46 -3.66 4.21
N SER A 423 3.87 -3.51 2.95
CA SER A 423 3.93 -4.58 1.96
C SER A 423 5.34 -5.17 1.87
N PRO A 424 5.52 -6.37 1.27
CA PRO A 424 6.84 -6.95 0.96
C PRO A 424 7.80 -5.95 0.29
N ARG A 425 7.27 -5.07 -0.57
CA ARG A 425 8.05 -4.03 -1.24
C ARG A 425 8.52 -2.94 -0.28
N THR A 426 7.63 -2.45 0.57
CA THR A 426 7.94 -1.35 1.49
C THR A 426 8.82 -1.78 2.67
N VAL A 427 8.79 -3.06 3.08
CA VAL A 427 9.76 -3.63 4.05
C VAL A 427 11.20 -3.40 3.58
N ARG A 428 11.45 -3.56 2.28
CA ARG A 428 12.78 -3.42 1.66
C ARG A 428 13.30 -1.99 1.60
N PHE A 429 12.49 -0.98 1.92
CA PHE A 429 12.98 0.39 2.02
C PHE A 429 14.00 0.49 3.16
N SER A 430 15.16 1.09 2.90
CA SER A 430 16.31 1.03 3.81
C SER A 430 15.99 1.50 5.24
N ASP A 431 15.16 2.53 5.39
CA ASP A 431 14.75 3.02 6.72
C ASP A 431 13.81 2.06 7.45
N ASN A 432 12.92 1.38 6.72
CA ASN A 432 12.03 0.38 7.30
C ASN A 432 12.83 -0.87 7.69
N LEU A 433 13.68 -1.36 6.78
CA LEU A 433 14.50 -2.55 7.02
C LEU A 433 15.44 -2.37 8.23
N ARG A 434 16.04 -1.19 8.39
CA ARG A 434 16.87 -0.86 9.56
C ARG A 434 16.05 -0.83 10.85
N GLN A 435 14.89 -0.20 10.85
CA GLN A 435 14.02 -0.17 12.03
C GLN A 435 13.52 -1.55 12.42
N ILE A 436 13.20 -2.41 11.44
CA ILE A 436 12.83 -3.81 11.68
C ILE A 436 14.02 -4.57 12.30
N ALA A 437 15.23 -4.41 11.77
CA ALA A 437 16.42 -5.02 12.36
C ALA A 437 16.63 -4.61 13.83
N GLN A 438 16.48 -3.32 14.14
CA GLN A 438 16.58 -2.79 15.51
C GLN A 438 15.47 -3.33 16.42
N MET A 439 14.25 -3.45 15.90
CA MET A 439 13.10 -4.00 16.61
C MET A 439 13.31 -5.46 16.98
N LEU A 440 13.77 -6.29 16.03
CA LEU A 440 14.05 -7.69 16.27
C LEU A 440 15.25 -7.86 17.20
N HIS A 441 16.31 -7.05 17.05
CA HIS A 441 17.42 -7.06 18.00
C HIS A 441 16.93 -6.75 19.42
N LYS A 442 16.05 -5.74 19.57
CA LYS A 442 15.46 -5.41 20.87
C LYS A 442 14.63 -6.56 21.44
N LEU A 443 13.87 -7.28 20.63
CA LEU A 443 13.09 -8.44 21.06
C LEU A 443 14.02 -9.58 21.49
N HIS A 444 14.86 -10.06 20.57
CA HIS A 444 15.66 -11.28 20.73
C HIS A 444 16.77 -11.16 21.79
N PHE A 445 17.20 -9.93 22.13
CA PHE A 445 18.17 -9.68 23.20
C PHE A 445 17.52 -9.07 24.46
N SER A 446 16.20 -9.12 24.58
CA SER A 446 15.50 -8.73 25.80
C SER A 446 15.63 -9.81 26.88
N GLU A 447 15.35 -9.44 28.13
CA GLU A 447 15.25 -10.38 29.27
C GLU A 447 13.86 -11.03 29.36
N LEU A 448 13.05 -10.97 28.29
CA LEU A 448 11.71 -11.56 28.29
C LEU A 448 11.80 -13.08 28.19
N GLU A 449 10.98 -13.77 28.98
CA GLU A 449 10.74 -15.21 28.86
C GLU A 449 9.27 -15.43 28.47
N PHE A 450 9.06 -15.97 27.28
CA PHE A 450 7.74 -16.41 26.86
C PHE A 450 7.38 -17.75 27.51
N PRO A 451 6.12 -17.97 27.90
CA PRO A 451 5.70 -19.15 28.65
C PRO A 451 5.65 -20.41 27.77
N ASN A 452 5.71 -20.24 26.46
CA ASN A 452 5.65 -21.29 25.45
C ASN A 452 6.92 -21.29 24.60
N GLN A 453 7.15 -22.42 23.94
CA GLN A 453 8.25 -22.64 23.00
C GLN A 453 7.68 -22.95 21.62
N PHE A 454 8.36 -22.47 20.58
CA PHE A 454 8.10 -22.88 19.21
C PHE A 454 9.20 -23.86 18.77
N ASP A 455 8.80 -25.07 18.37
CA ASP A 455 9.72 -26.10 17.89
C ASP A 455 9.31 -26.55 16.49
N PHE A 456 10.20 -26.31 15.52
CA PHE A 456 9.93 -26.59 14.11
C PHE A 456 9.55 -28.06 13.86
N ILE A 457 10.28 -29.02 14.44
CA ILE A 457 10.04 -30.44 14.20
C ILE A 457 8.67 -30.86 14.73
N SER A 458 8.32 -30.40 15.94
CA SER A 458 7.03 -30.65 16.56
C SER A 458 5.88 -30.05 15.76
N GLU A 459 5.99 -28.78 15.34
CA GLU A 459 4.97 -28.11 14.52
C GLU A 459 4.81 -28.77 13.15
N TRP A 460 5.93 -29.13 12.51
CA TRP A 460 5.90 -29.78 11.21
C TRP A 460 5.22 -31.15 11.29
N HIS A 461 5.51 -31.93 12.32
CA HIS A 461 4.89 -33.22 12.55
C HIS A 461 3.38 -33.12 12.81
N LYS A 462 2.90 -32.07 13.49
CA LYS A 462 1.45 -31.83 13.65
C LYS A 462 0.75 -31.71 12.31
N TYR A 463 1.32 -30.98 11.35
CA TYR A 463 0.74 -30.87 10.02
C TYR A 463 0.82 -32.18 9.25
N GLU A 464 1.93 -32.92 9.35
CA GLU A 464 2.03 -34.26 8.76
C GLU A 464 0.91 -35.19 9.28
N GLN A 465 0.62 -35.16 10.58
CA GLN A 465 -0.46 -35.97 11.15
C GLN A 465 -1.83 -35.61 10.57
N ILE A 466 -2.10 -34.33 10.33
CA ILE A 466 -3.35 -33.89 9.70
C ILE A 466 -3.42 -34.37 8.25
N VAL A 467 -2.36 -34.16 7.46
CA VAL A 467 -2.28 -34.63 6.06
C VAL A 467 -2.55 -36.13 5.97
N ASN A 468 -1.88 -36.92 6.81
CA ASN A 468 -2.05 -38.36 6.86
C ASN A 468 -3.47 -38.79 7.30
N LYS A 469 -4.05 -38.10 8.29
CA LYS A 469 -5.39 -38.38 8.79
C LYS A 469 -6.47 -38.12 7.74
N GLU A 470 -6.34 -37.03 6.99
CA GLU A 470 -7.27 -36.67 5.92
C GLU A 470 -7.01 -37.45 4.60
N GLY A 471 -5.91 -38.23 4.54
CA GLY A 471 -5.55 -39.03 3.38
C GLY A 471 -5.14 -38.20 2.16
N ALA A 472 -4.57 -37.02 2.39
CA ALA A 472 -4.12 -36.12 1.33
C ALA A 472 -2.71 -36.49 0.82
N ASP A 473 -2.46 -36.19 -0.45
CA ASP A 473 -1.17 -36.46 -1.09
C ASP A 473 -0.14 -35.37 -0.75
N TYR A 474 1.09 -35.80 -0.45
CA TYR A 474 2.23 -34.90 -0.35
C TYR A 474 2.76 -34.48 -1.73
N TYR A 475 3.60 -33.44 -1.76
CA TYR A 475 4.32 -33.04 -2.97
C TYR A 475 5.30 -34.14 -3.45
N PRO A 476 5.66 -34.17 -4.74
CA PRO A 476 6.58 -35.18 -5.27
C PRO A 476 7.92 -35.24 -4.52
N ASP A 477 8.41 -36.45 -4.27
CA ASP A 477 9.68 -36.73 -3.56
C ASP A 477 9.74 -36.28 -2.09
N TYR A 478 8.58 -36.08 -1.45
CA TYR A 478 8.48 -35.62 -0.06
C TYR A 478 9.33 -36.41 0.94
N GLU A 479 9.32 -37.75 0.90
CA GLU A 479 10.05 -38.57 1.87
C GLU A 479 11.58 -38.38 1.79
N ASN A 480 12.13 -38.26 0.60
CA ASN A 480 13.56 -37.99 0.41
C ASN A 480 13.91 -36.58 0.87
N VAL A 481 13.08 -35.59 0.50
CA VAL A 481 13.23 -34.21 0.97
C VAL A 481 13.15 -34.15 2.50
N ARG A 482 12.23 -34.90 3.10
CA ARG A 482 12.08 -34.99 4.55
C ARG A 482 13.34 -35.50 5.24
N GLN A 483 13.97 -36.54 4.71
CA GLN A 483 15.25 -37.02 5.23
C GLN A 483 16.36 -35.96 5.15
N GLN A 484 16.41 -35.20 4.07
CA GLN A 484 17.38 -34.11 3.88
C GLN A 484 17.12 -32.93 4.84
N VAL A 485 15.86 -32.62 5.16
CA VAL A 485 15.50 -31.63 6.19
C VAL A 485 16.03 -32.06 7.56
N PHE A 486 15.92 -33.34 7.93
CA PHE A 486 16.52 -33.86 9.16
C PHE A 486 18.06 -33.79 9.16
N GLN A 487 18.71 -33.95 8.00
CA GLN A 487 20.17 -33.73 7.90
C GLN A 487 20.53 -32.26 8.18
N LEU A 488 19.76 -31.31 7.67
CA LEU A 488 19.96 -29.89 7.99
C LEU A 488 19.72 -29.59 9.46
N TYR A 489 18.71 -30.21 10.08
CA TYR A 489 18.44 -30.07 11.51
C TYR A 489 19.62 -30.57 12.35
N HIS A 490 20.19 -31.72 11.99
CA HIS A 490 21.40 -32.25 12.62
C HIS A 490 22.62 -31.30 12.48
N LEU A 491 22.77 -30.61 11.34
CA LEU A 491 23.82 -29.59 11.18
C LEU A 491 23.61 -28.40 12.14
N LEU A 492 22.38 -27.98 12.39
CA LEU A 492 22.12 -26.93 13.38
C LEU A 492 22.50 -27.37 14.79
N GLU A 493 22.12 -28.58 15.21
CA GLU A 493 22.42 -29.07 16.56
C GLU A 493 23.92 -29.24 16.82
N HIS A 494 24.66 -29.72 15.82
CA HIS A 494 26.05 -30.15 16.03
C HIS A 494 27.12 -29.22 15.45
N LYS A 495 26.79 -28.33 14.51
CA LYS A 495 27.76 -27.44 13.84
C LYS A 495 27.48 -25.95 14.05
N TYR A 496 26.24 -25.51 13.85
CA TYR A 496 25.89 -24.08 13.89
C TYR A 496 25.36 -23.60 15.24
N GLY A 497 24.89 -24.51 16.08
CA GLY A 497 24.26 -24.24 17.37
C GLY A 497 22.84 -23.70 17.24
N LEU A 498 22.01 -24.02 18.24
CA LEU A 498 20.68 -23.45 18.44
C LEU A 498 20.68 -22.56 19.68
N THR A 499 19.93 -21.47 19.61
CA THR A 499 19.65 -20.61 20.77
C THR A 499 18.15 -20.57 21.05
N SER A 500 17.78 -20.06 22.23
CA SER A 500 16.39 -19.89 22.63
C SER A 500 16.21 -18.47 23.14
N GLN A 501 15.43 -17.68 22.42
CA GLN A 501 15.13 -16.27 22.69
C GLN A 501 13.65 -16.01 22.38
N PRO A 502 13.02 -14.99 22.97
CA PRO A 502 11.65 -14.62 22.62
C PRO A 502 11.60 -14.23 21.14
N CYS A 503 10.80 -14.93 20.34
CA CYS A 503 10.64 -14.68 18.91
C CYS A 503 9.16 -14.42 18.57
N HIS A 504 8.92 -13.67 17.49
CA HIS A 504 7.57 -13.43 16.97
C HIS A 504 7.02 -14.65 16.24
N ASN A 505 7.89 -15.36 15.53
CA ASN A 505 7.67 -16.54 14.70
C ASN A 505 6.85 -16.35 13.41
N ASP A 506 6.29 -15.16 13.18
CA ASP A 506 5.51 -14.84 11.97
C ASP A 506 5.81 -13.42 11.44
N LEU A 507 6.93 -13.25 10.72
CA LEU A 507 7.37 -11.94 10.20
C LEU A 507 6.96 -11.69 8.73
N VAL A 508 5.67 -11.86 8.44
CA VAL A 508 5.07 -11.34 7.20
C VAL A 508 5.04 -9.80 7.20
N ALA A 509 5.01 -9.18 6.02
CA ALA A 509 5.07 -7.72 5.91
C ALA A 509 3.86 -7.03 6.57
N GLU A 510 2.72 -7.70 6.50
CA GLU A 510 1.42 -7.27 7.02
C GLU A 510 1.41 -7.13 8.55
N ASN A 511 2.33 -7.80 9.24
CA ASN A 511 2.49 -7.67 10.70
C ASN A 511 3.29 -6.43 11.11
N PHE A 512 3.80 -5.65 10.14
CA PHE A 512 4.47 -4.36 10.40
C PHE A 512 3.56 -3.19 10.06
N VAL A 513 3.24 -2.39 11.08
CA VAL A 513 2.38 -1.21 10.95
C VAL A 513 3.19 0.05 11.26
N LYS A 514 3.24 1.01 10.35
CA LYS A 514 3.99 2.27 10.50
C LYS A 514 3.05 3.43 10.77
N SER A 515 3.23 4.15 11.88
CA SER A 515 2.45 5.36 12.15
C SER A 515 2.81 6.52 11.21
N ASP A 516 1.96 7.53 11.17
CA ASP A 516 2.19 8.82 10.50
C ASP A 516 3.47 9.55 10.98
N GLN A 517 3.85 9.34 12.24
CA GLN A 517 5.10 9.82 12.86
C GLN A 517 6.33 8.98 12.49
N GLY A 518 6.13 7.87 11.75
CA GLY A 518 7.19 7.02 11.24
C GLY A 518 7.66 5.90 12.16
N ARG A 519 7.00 5.70 13.32
CA ARG A 519 7.28 4.59 14.25
C ARG A 519 6.68 3.29 13.72
N LEU A 520 7.47 2.22 13.71
CA LEU A 520 6.99 0.87 13.41
C LEU A 520 6.47 0.15 14.66
N PHE A 521 5.43 -0.64 14.47
CA PHE A 521 4.85 -1.60 15.40
C PHE A 521 4.88 -2.99 14.78
N LEU A 522 5.09 -4.01 15.61
CA LEU A 522 4.97 -5.42 15.27
C LEU A 522 3.72 -5.99 15.96
N ILE A 523 2.76 -6.43 15.15
CA ILE A 523 1.46 -6.91 15.59
C ILE A 523 1.31 -8.42 15.32
N ASP A 524 0.21 -8.99 15.80
CA ASP A 524 -0.19 -10.39 15.60
C ASP A 524 0.76 -11.45 16.20
N TRP A 525 0.83 -11.48 17.53
CA TRP A 525 1.76 -12.32 18.32
C TRP A 525 1.29 -13.77 18.50
N GLU A 526 0.42 -14.28 17.64
CA GLU A 526 -0.26 -15.57 17.86
C GLU A 526 0.67 -16.79 17.77
N TYR A 527 1.76 -16.67 17.01
CA TYR A 527 2.80 -17.70 16.91
C TYR A 527 4.00 -17.45 17.83
N SER A 528 3.99 -16.35 18.58
CA SER A 528 5.14 -15.96 19.39
C SER A 528 5.48 -16.99 20.47
N GLY A 529 6.76 -17.18 20.74
CA GLY A 529 7.28 -18.17 21.69
C GLY A 529 8.80 -18.15 21.72
N MET A 530 9.38 -18.86 22.69
CA MET A 530 10.84 -19.06 22.74
C MET A 530 11.28 -19.89 21.54
N ASN A 531 12.24 -19.38 20.75
CA ASN A 531 12.76 -20.02 19.54
C ASN A 531 14.18 -19.50 19.20
N ASP A 532 14.82 -20.05 18.17
CA ASP A 532 16.05 -19.48 17.62
C ASP A 532 15.74 -18.21 16.81
N PRO A 533 16.38 -17.05 17.09
CA PRO A 533 16.22 -15.80 16.35
C PRO A 533 16.32 -15.92 14.82
N PHE A 534 17.09 -16.88 14.31
CA PHE A 534 17.21 -17.08 12.87
C PHE A 534 15.90 -17.51 12.21
N TRP A 535 14.93 -18.04 12.96
CA TRP A 535 13.58 -18.31 12.48
C TRP A 535 12.91 -17.02 11.98
N ASP A 536 12.91 -15.97 12.81
CA ASP A 536 12.36 -14.66 12.49
C ASP A 536 13.14 -13.99 11.36
N LEU A 537 14.47 -13.99 11.44
CA LEU A 537 15.31 -13.40 10.38
C LEU A 537 15.09 -14.07 9.02
N ALA A 538 14.91 -15.40 9.01
CA ALA A 538 14.62 -16.16 7.81
C ALA A 538 13.22 -15.87 7.27
N ALA A 539 12.20 -15.79 8.15
CA ALA A 539 10.83 -15.42 7.79
C ALA A 539 10.82 -14.07 7.05
N LEU A 540 11.35 -13.01 7.65
CA LEU A 540 11.36 -11.68 7.03
C LEU A 540 12.03 -11.69 5.65
N CYS A 541 13.16 -12.39 5.53
CA CYS A 541 13.87 -12.49 4.25
C CYS A 541 13.05 -13.20 3.17
N ASN A 542 12.34 -14.28 3.53
CA ASN A 542 11.55 -15.08 2.60
C ASN A 542 10.22 -14.39 2.24
N GLU A 543 9.48 -13.87 3.22
CA GLU A 543 8.18 -13.23 3.01
C GLU A 543 8.31 -11.94 2.21
N SER A 544 9.34 -11.14 2.51
CA SER A 544 9.57 -9.86 1.83
C SER A 544 10.49 -9.97 0.60
N GLN A 545 10.93 -11.19 0.24
CA GLN A 545 11.76 -11.47 -0.93
C GLN A 545 13.01 -10.59 -1.01
N LEU A 546 13.77 -10.52 0.09
CA LEU A 546 15.00 -9.74 0.15
C LEU A 546 16.04 -10.30 -0.82
N THR A 547 16.71 -9.41 -1.54
CA THR A 547 17.90 -9.73 -2.34
C THR A 547 19.08 -10.06 -1.43
N THR A 548 20.13 -10.70 -1.98
CA THR A 548 21.35 -11.02 -1.23
C THR A 548 21.97 -9.80 -0.55
N ASN A 549 21.98 -8.63 -1.21
CA ASN A 549 22.52 -7.40 -0.64
C ASN A 549 21.63 -6.86 0.48
N GLU A 550 20.30 -6.88 0.30
CA GLU A 550 19.35 -6.47 1.34
C GLU A 550 19.42 -7.40 2.56
N THR A 551 19.53 -8.72 2.36
CA THR A 551 19.74 -9.69 3.45
C THR A 551 21.03 -9.40 4.22
N GLN A 552 22.16 -9.17 3.53
CA GLN A 552 23.43 -8.86 4.21
C GLN A 552 23.34 -7.55 5.00
N GLN A 553 22.70 -6.52 4.43
CA GLN A 553 22.51 -5.24 5.11
C GLN A 553 21.61 -5.39 6.34
N PHE A 554 20.47 -6.08 6.19
CA PHE A 554 19.54 -6.37 7.27
C PHE A 554 20.21 -7.10 8.43
N LEU A 555 20.94 -8.18 8.14
CA LEU A 555 21.70 -8.91 9.16
C LEU A 555 22.80 -8.05 9.78
N SER A 556 23.44 -7.18 9.00
CA SER A 556 24.46 -6.28 9.55
C SER A 556 23.89 -5.24 10.50
N ASP A 557 22.70 -4.72 10.20
CA ASP A 557 21.97 -3.81 11.07
C ASP A 557 21.44 -4.53 12.33
N TYR A 558 21.05 -5.81 12.20
CA TYR A 558 20.59 -6.64 13.32
C TYR A 558 21.74 -7.04 14.25
N PHE A 559 22.81 -7.65 13.74
CA PHE A 559 23.94 -8.12 14.54
C PHE A 559 24.92 -7.02 14.94
N THR A 560 24.80 -5.83 14.34
CA THR A 560 25.79 -4.73 14.42
C THR A 560 27.18 -5.08 13.88
N HIS A 561 27.30 -6.17 13.11
CA HIS A 561 28.50 -6.58 12.38
C HIS A 561 28.12 -7.29 11.09
N ARG A 562 29.05 -7.36 10.13
CA ARG A 562 28.81 -8.10 8.89
C ARG A 562 28.58 -9.59 9.22
N PRO A 563 27.53 -10.25 8.67
CA PRO A 563 27.28 -11.65 8.94
C PRO A 563 28.39 -12.54 8.38
N SER A 564 28.82 -13.52 9.17
CA SER A 564 29.75 -14.57 8.79
C SER A 564 29.11 -15.58 7.84
N THR A 565 29.93 -16.40 7.18
CA THR A 565 29.45 -17.51 6.33
C THR A 565 28.62 -18.51 7.13
N ALA A 566 28.96 -18.73 8.41
CA ALA A 566 28.22 -19.64 9.27
C ALA A 566 26.81 -19.12 9.57
N GLU A 567 26.66 -17.83 9.87
CA GLU A 567 25.36 -17.18 10.10
C GLU A 567 24.51 -17.15 8.83
N LEU A 568 25.12 -16.88 7.66
CA LEU A 568 24.41 -16.95 6.39
C LEU A 568 23.92 -18.36 6.07
N THR A 569 24.71 -19.38 6.41
CA THR A 569 24.31 -20.78 6.21
C THR A 569 23.19 -21.16 7.16
N LYS A 570 23.30 -20.78 8.44
CA LYS A 570 22.24 -20.96 9.44
C LYS A 570 20.93 -20.30 8.98
N LEU A 571 20.97 -19.05 8.50
CA LEU A 571 19.82 -18.37 7.92
C LEU A 571 19.18 -19.17 6.79
N ASN A 572 19.99 -19.68 5.85
CA ASN A 572 19.47 -20.46 4.73
C ASN A 572 18.82 -21.78 5.18
N ILE A 573 19.33 -22.43 6.21
CA ILE A 573 18.68 -23.61 6.80
C ILE A 573 17.30 -23.25 7.35
N PHE A 574 17.18 -22.16 8.13
CA PHE A 574 15.89 -21.71 8.65
C PHE A 574 14.91 -21.28 7.54
N LYS A 575 15.40 -20.73 6.42
CA LYS A 575 14.58 -20.45 5.23
C LYS A 575 14.00 -21.73 4.63
N VAL A 576 14.77 -22.82 4.59
CA VAL A 576 14.27 -24.13 4.16
C VAL A 576 13.18 -24.62 5.11
N PHE A 577 13.41 -24.53 6.42
CA PHE A 577 12.43 -24.99 7.42
C PHE A 577 11.10 -24.24 7.33
N GLN A 578 11.14 -22.92 7.16
CA GLN A 578 9.95 -22.09 6.90
C GLN A 578 9.18 -22.61 5.67
N ASP A 579 9.87 -22.84 4.56
CA ASP A 579 9.25 -23.34 3.33
C ASP A 579 8.65 -24.74 3.46
N MET A 580 9.31 -25.63 4.19
CA MET A 580 8.81 -26.98 4.47
C MET A 580 7.60 -26.96 5.40
N LEU A 581 7.64 -26.14 6.46
CA LEU A 581 6.53 -26.00 7.40
C LEU A 581 5.28 -25.48 6.68
N TRP A 582 5.39 -24.35 5.99
CA TRP A 582 4.24 -23.70 5.36
C TRP A 582 3.71 -24.45 4.13
N SER A 583 4.56 -25.16 3.40
CA SER A 583 4.09 -26.04 2.32
C SER A 583 3.28 -27.23 2.87
N THR A 584 3.69 -27.80 4.00
CA THR A 584 2.97 -28.90 4.67
C THR A 584 1.68 -28.41 5.34
N TRP A 585 1.72 -27.23 5.98
CA TRP A 585 0.53 -26.54 6.47
C TRP A 585 -0.50 -26.31 5.36
N THR A 586 -0.05 -25.93 4.16
CA THR A 586 -0.94 -25.70 3.02
C THR A 586 -1.68 -26.98 2.66
N ILE A 587 -0.98 -28.12 2.53
CA ILE A 587 -1.61 -29.42 2.24
C ILE A 587 -2.65 -29.75 3.32
N ALA A 588 -2.31 -29.56 4.60
CA ALA A 588 -3.21 -29.85 5.71
C ALA A 588 -4.50 -29.00 5.65
N LYS A 589 -4.38 -27.72 5.27
CA LYS A 589 -5.53 -26.82 5.13
C LYS A 589 -6.36 -27.11 3.88
N GLU A 590 -5.74 -27.43 2.76
CA GLU A 590 -6.43 -27.79 1.52
C GLU A 590 -7.19 -29.12 1.67
N ALA A 591 -6.62 -30.08 2.40
CA ALA A 591 -7.30 -31.32 2.77
C ALA A 591 -8.58 -31.06 3.60
N SER A 592 -8.63 -29.93 4.31
CA SER A 592 -9.79 -29.51 5.12
C SER A 592 -10.80 -28.64 4.34
N GLY A 593 -10.63 -28.50 3.02
CA GLY A 593 -11.56 -27.80 2.13
C GLY A 593 -11.23 -26.32 1.86
N GLU A 594 -10.08 -25.83 2.31
CA GLU A 594 -9.54 -24.53 1.86
C GLU A 594 -8.81 -24.69 0.51
N ASN A 595 -8.46 -23.58 -0.16
CA ASN A 595 -7.71 -23.62 -1.42
C ASN A 595 -6.73 -22.44 -1.45
N PHE A 596 -5.44 -22.74 -1.56
CA PHE A 596 -4.37 -21.73 -1.62
C PHE A 596 -3.63 -21.76 -2.98
N GLY A 597 -4.20 -22.44 -3.97
CA GLY A 597 -3.68 -22.52 -5.32
C GLY A 597 -2.24 -23.05 -5.35
N ARG A 598 -1.31 -22.22 -5.83
CA ARG A 598 0.11 -22.58 -5.93
C ARG A 598 0.94 -22.28 -4.68
N TYR A 599 0.38 -21.62 -3.66
CA TYR A 599 1.13 -21.13 -2.51
C TYR A 599 2.02 -22.21 -1.87
N GLY A 600 1.45 -23.38 -1.54
CA GLY A 600 2.18 -24.45 -0.89
C GLY A 600 3.24 -25.09 -1.80
N ARG A 601 2.91 -25.28 -3.08
CA ARG A 601 3.82 -25.87 -4.07
C ARG A 601 5.01 -24.96 -4.35
N ASP A 602 4.77 -23.67 -4.56
CA ASP A 602 5.84 -22.71 -4.86
C ASP A 602 6.82 -22.58 -3.68
N ARG A 603 6.32 -22.68 -2.43
CA ARG A 603 7.16 -22.78 -1.23
C ARG A 603 7.96 -24.07 -1.18
N TYR A 604 7.32 -25.21 -1.44
CA TYR A 604 7.99 -26.50 -1.46
C TYR A 604 9.15 -26.50 -2.47
N ASP A 605 8.89 -26.08 -3.71
CA ASP A 605 9.89 -26.02 -4.79
C ASP A 605 11.05 -25.07 -4.44
N ARG A 606 10.74 -23.91 -3.83
CA ARG A 606 11.75 -22.95 -3.35
C ARG A 606 12.61 -23.54 -2.25
N GLY A 607 12.00 -24.18 -1.26
CA GLY A 607 12.69 -24.80 -0.13
C GLY A 607 13.58 -25.96 -0.57
N VAL A 608 13.10 -26.83 -1.46
CA VAL A 608 13.87 -27.95 -2.03
C VAL A 608 15.11 -27.44 -2.76
N LYS A 609 14.96 -26.42 -3.60
CA LYS A 609 16.10 -25.82 -4.32
C LYS A 609 17.16 -25.28 -3.34
N LEU A 610 16.75 -24.50 -2.35
CA LEU A 610 17.67 -23.91 -1.38
C LEU A 610 18.35 -24.99 -0.51
N MET A 611 17.61 -26.03 -0.11
CA MET A 611 18.14 -27.17 0.64
C MET A 611 19.27 -27.86 -0.11
N GLN A 612 19.08 -28.14 -1.40
CA GLN A 612 20.11 -28.75 -2.24
C GLN A 612 21.35 -27.87 -2.36
N GLU A 613 21.20 -26.55 -2.49
CA GLU A 613 22.31 -25.61 -2.50
C GLU A 613 23.10 -25.61 -1.19
N VAL A 614 22.41 -25.65 -0.04
CA VAL A 614 23.06 -25.73 1.29
C VAL A 614 23.83 -27.03 1.46
N LEU A 615 23.20 -28.18 1.20
CA LEU A 615 23.83 -29.50 1.35
C LEU A 615 25.04 -29.68 0.41
N LEU A 616 24.95 -29.17 -0.83
CA LEU A 616 26.07 -29.21 -1.78
C LEU A 616 27.27 -28.38 -1.30
N ASN A 617 27.03 -27.24 -0.66
CA ASN A 617 28.09 -26.39 -0.13
C ASN A 617 28.72 -26.99 1.14
N GLU A 618 27.94 -27.71 1.94
CA GLU A 618 28.42 -28.42 3.13
C GLU A 618 29.25 -29.67 2.82
N ALA A 619 29.04 -30.25 1.63
CA ALA A 619 29.81 -31.40 1.14
C ALA A 619 31.16 -31.03 0.51
N LYS A 620 31.43 -29.73 0.27
CA LYS A 620 32.69 -29.22 -0.29
C LYS A 620 33.63 -28.78 0.83
#